data_AF-A0A8H3CNJ3-F1
#
_entry.id   AF-A0A8H3CNJ3-F1
#
_cell.length_a   1.000
_cell.length_b   1.000
_cell.length_c   1.000
_cell.angle_alpha   90.00
_cell.angle_beta   90.00
_cell.angle_gamma   90.00
#
_symmetry.space_group_name_H-M   'P 1'
#
loop_
_entity.id
_entity.type
_entity.pdbx_description
1 polymer ?
#
loop_
_entity_poly.entity_id
_entity_poly.type
_entity_poly.pdbx_seq_one_letter_code
_entity_poly.pdbx_strand_id
1 'polypeptide(L)'
;MKFTTFVLALGGLVAAQEWPSEYSNPLLAKVLLCSRTDGFRHDSIPTAVKQLQAWGPYYNISFDATEDQTKFTSENLAQYDALMFVHTSGDIFDSTGQAAFVDYISKGGNFAAVHAAATTYLLKPWMPWTETLGATFLNHPKRQTATFVKEMTGHPATNPTPDRWTFDEEVYSFTSDPRKLGAKLLFSVDPTSYKENSDVEAQGTPHPIAWVQEYAAGASPKTGGPGPGIAGRSFYSSLGHNNSTWMDPTFMKHIMGGLVWTLASNTTRVSEGLYGSDQPTVRAGAAWTPVLGSNATAPSPPPRPAPTNTDAYPEATSGANTSSTSGALVSVASNAWAVAVVALTAILGASF
;
A
#
# COMPACT_ATOMS: atom_id res chain seq x y z
N MET A 1 -75.75 15.44 -30.64
CA MET A 1 -74.65 15.46 -29.64
C MET A 1 -73.36 15.82 -30.35
N LYS A 2 -72.80 16.99 -30.08
CA LYS A 2 -71.44 17.37 -30.49
C LYS A 2 -70.76 17.96 -29.28
N PHE A 3 -69.68 17.30 -28.85
CA PHE A 3 -68.92 17.59 -27.63
C PHE A 3 -68.06 18.84 -27.81
N THR A 4 -68.12 19.73 -26.83
CA THR A 4 -67.20 20.85 -26.66
C THR A 4 -65.94 20.32 -25.96
N THR A 5 -64.79 20.38 -26.61
CA THR A 5 -63.50 20.06 -25.98
C THR A 5 -62.86 21.35 -25.47
N PHE A 6 -62.76 21.49 -24.15
CA PHE A 6 -61.90 22.47 -23.49
C PHE A 6 -60.48 21.91 -23.44
N VAL A 7 -59.51 22.63 -24.01
CA VAL A 7 -58.08 22.34 -23.80
C VAL A 7 -57.60 23.18 -22.62
N LEU A 8 -57.35 22.51 -21.49
CA LEU A 8 -56.67 23.08 -20.33
C LEU A 8 -55.16 23.02 -20.58
N ALA A 9 -54.54 24.17 -20.84
CA ALA A 9 -53.09 24.31 -20.84
C ALA A 9 -52.60 24.40 -19.37
N LEU A 10 -52.08 23.30 -18.83
CA LEU A 10 -51.29 23.33 -17.60
C LEU A 10 -49.86 23.74 -17.95
N GLY A 11 -49.55 25.03 -17.78
CA GLY A 11 -48.19 25.53 -17.72
C GLY A 11 -47.56 25.13 -16.39
N GLY A 12 -46.82 24.01 -16.37
CA GLY A 12 -45.96 23.66 -15.26
C GLY A 12 -44.65 24.44 -15.36
N LEU A 13 -44.43 25.41 -14.47
CA LEU A 13 -43.08 25.88 -14.17
C LEU A 13 -42.30 24.71 -13.54
N VAL A 14 -41.45 24.06 -14.32
CA VAL A 14 -40.37 23.24 -13.76
C VAL A 14 -39.26 24.23 -13.40
N ALA A 15 -39.23 24.67 -12.14
CA ALA A 15 -38.00 25.24 -11.61
C ALA A 15 -36.96 24.11 -11.62
N ALA A 16 -35.97 24.19 -12.50
CA ALA A 16 -34.78 23.36 -12.38
C ALA A 16 -34.16 23.68 -11.02
N GLN A 17 -34.21 22.72 -10.11
CA GLN A 17 -33.50 22.81 -8.85
C GLN A 17 -32.01 22.84 -9.21
N GLU A 18 -31.39 24.02 -9.17
CA GLU A 18 -29.95 24.16 -9.30
C GLU A 18 -29.31 23.50 -8.08
N TRP A 19 -28.68 22.35 -8.31
CA TRP A 19 -27.89 21.67 -7.29
C TRP A 19 -26.60 22.48 -7.08
N PRO A 20 -26.17 22.74 -5.84
CA PRO A 20 -24.88 23.38 -5.59
C PRO A 20 -23.77 22.61 -6.31
N SER A 21 -22.87 23.33 -7.00
CA SER A 21 -21.76 22.77 -7.77
C SER A 21 -20.70 22.03 -6.92
N GLU A 22 -20.90 21.95 -5.61
CA GLU A 22 -20.00 21.29 -4.67
C GLU A 22 -20.76 20.20 -3.90
N TYR A 23 -21.11 19.11 -4.59
CA TYR A 23 -21.40 17.86 -3.90
C TYR A 23 -20.07 17.26 -3.43
N SER A 24 -19.72 17.47 -2.15
CA SER A 24 -18.68 16.68 -1.51
C SER A 24 -19.26 15.32 -1.16
N ASN A 25 -18.79 14.25 -1.80
CA ASN A 25 -19.17 12.90 -1.42
C ASN A 25 -18.49 12.59 -0.07
N PRO A 26 -19.23 12.56 1.07
CA PRO A 26 -18.61 12.30 2.37
C PRO A 26 -18.07 10.87 2.50
N LEU A 27 -18.35 10.02 1.50
CA LEU A 27 -17.88 8.65 1.43
C LEU A 27 -16.60 8.49 0.57
N LEU A 28 -16.15 9.54 -0.13
CA LEU A 28 -14.96 9.46 -0.99
C LEU A 28 -13.69 9.39 -0.15
N ALA A 29 -12.99 8.27 -0.21
CA ALA A 29 -11.71 8.11 0.48
C ALA A 29 -10.60 8.87 -0.25
N LYS A 30 -9.84 9.69 0.48
CA LYS A 30 -8.67 10.40 -0.08
C LYS A 30 -7.38 9.64 0.23
N VAL A 31 -6.60 9.31 -0.79
CA VAL A 31 -5.31 8.62 -0.63
C VAL A 31 -4.17 9.48 -1.21
N LEU A 32 -3.16 9.77 -0.39
CA LEU A 32 -1.93 10.38 -0.88
C LEU A 32 -1.06 9.27 -1.47
N LEU A 33 -0.86 9.30 -2.78
CA LEU A 33 -0.06 8.31 -3.51
C LEU A 33 1.35 8.84 -3.74
N CYS A 34 2.33 8.28 -3.05
CA CYS A 34 3.74 8.62 -3.18
C CYS A 34 4.47 7.66 -4.10
N SER A 35 5.27 8.19 -5.02
CA SER A 35 6.17 7.40 -5.89
C SER A 35 7.59 7.98 -5.99
N ARG A 36 7.97 8.82 -5.01
CA ARG A 36 9.32 9.40 -4.92
C ARG A 36 10.39 8.32 -4.83
N THR A 37 11.47 8.48 -5.59
CA THR A 37 12.63 7.60 -5.57
C THR A 37 13.91 8.41 -5.39
N ASP A 38 14.60 8.19 -4.28
CA ASP A 38 15.98 8.65 -4.05
C ASP A 38 16.99 7.48 -4.21
N GLY A 39 16.50 6.31 -4.66
CA GLY A 39 17.26 5.14 -5.07
C GLY A 39 16.92 4.70 -6.50
N PHE A 40 16.81 3.39 -6.72
CA PHE A 40 16.44 2.85 -8.03
C PHE A 40 15.02 3.28 -8.44
N ARG A 41 14.84 3.65 -9.71
CA ARG A 41 13.56 4.11 -10.27
C ARG A 41 13.02 3.06 -11.25
N HIS A 42 11.82 2.57 -10.97
CA HIS A 42 11.14 1.57 -11.81
C HIS A 42 10.41 2.24 -12.97
N ASP A 43 10.57 1.70 -14.19
CA ASP A 43 9.88 2.20 -15.39
C ASP A 43 8.35 2.04 -15.32
N SER A 44 7.84 1.20 -14.42
CA SER A 44 6.41 0.97 -14.22
C SER A 44 5.71 2.01 -13.35
N ILE A 45 6.44 2.94 -12.72
CA ILE A 45 5.86 4.01 -11.88
C ILE A 45 4.73 4.78 -12.60
N PRO A 46 4.93 5.32 -13.83
CA PRO A 46 3.87 6.07 -14.51
C PRO A 46 2.63 5.22 -14.81
N THR A 47 2.82 3.95 -15.17
CA THR A 47 1.72 3.01 -15.41
C THR A 47 0.97 2.70 -14.12
N ALA A 48 1.67 2.47 -13.03
CA ALA A 48 1.07 2.20 -11.72
C ALA A 48 0.18 3.37 -11.26
N VAL A 49 0.69 4.60 -11.31
CA VAL A 49 -0.06 5.82 -10.94
C VAL A 49 -1.30 5.97 -11.82
N LYS A 50 -1.14 5.83 -13.15
CA LYS A 50 -2.25 5.94 -14.10
C LYS A 50 -3.34 4.89 -13.84
N GLN A 51 -2.94 3.64 -13.56
CA GLN A 51 -3.89 2.56 -13.27
C GLN A 51 -4.60 2.80 -11.94
N LEU A 52 -3.89 3.17 -10.87
CA LEU A 52 -4.53 3.51 -9.58
C LEU A 52 -5.56 4.62 -9.73
N GLN A 53 -5.22 5.71 -10.43
CA GLN A 53 -6.16 6.81 -10.70
C GLN A 53 -7.35 6.38 -11.56
N ALA A 54 -7.14 5.51 -12.56
CA ALA A 54 -8.22 4.99 -13.40
C ALA A 54 -9.16 4.04 -12.64
N TRP A 55 -8.62 3.27 -11.67
CA TRP A 55 -9.39 2.31 -10.88
C TRP A 55 -10.06 2.92 -9.65
N GLY A 56 -9.50 3.97 -9.07
CA GLY A 56 -9.99 4.64 -7.85
C GLY A 56 -11.50 4.92 -7.84
N PRO A 57 -12.09 5.52 -8.89
CA PRO A 57 -13.52 5.81 -8.92
C PRO A 57 -14.43 4.58 -8.76
N TYR A 58 -14.01 3.40 -9.23
CA TYR A 58 -14.79 2.15 -9.07
C TYR A 58 -14.86 1.68 -7.62
N TYR A 59 -13.97 2.18 -6.77
CA TYR A 59 -13.86 1.84 -5.34
C TYR A 59 -14.21 3.03 -4.44
N ASN A 60 -14.68 4.14 -5.01
CA ASN A 60 -14.92 5.40 -4.30
C ASN A 60 -13.66 5.92 -3.58
N ILE A 61 -12.52 5.84 -4.28
CA ILE A 61 -11.20 6.31 -3.83
C ILE A 61 -10.69 7.37 -4.80
N SER A 62 -10.21 8.49 -4.30
CA SER A 62 -9.44 9.48 -5.05
C SER A 62 -7.97 9.44 -4.66
N PHE A 63 -7.07 9.48 -5.64
CA PHE A 63 -5.63 9.50 -5.42
C PHE A 63 -5.03 10.86 -5.76
N ASP A 64 -4.40 11.49 -4.78
CA ASP A 64 -3.55 12.67 -4.98
C ASP A 64 -2.10 12.16 -5.13
N ALA A 65 -1.60 12.09 -6.36
CA ALA A 65 -0.27 11.55 -6.64
C ALA A 65 0.84 12.60 -6.43
N THR A 66 1.95 12.22 -5.81
CA THR A 66 3.09 13.10 -5.55
C THR A 66 4.44 12.35 -5.59
N GLU A 67 5.48 13.07 -5.99
CA GLU A 67 6.90 12.75 -5.74
C GLU A 67 7.59 13.85 -4.90
N ASP A 68 6.83 14.88 -4.51
CA ASP A 68 7.29 16.05 -3.77
C ASP A 68 7.25 15.76 -2.25
N GLN A 69 8.44 15.70 -1.65
CA GLN A 69 8.61 15.44 -0.22
C GLN A 69 7.96 16.52 0.67
N THR A 70 7.78 17.74 0.16
CA THR A 70 7.21 18.86 0.94
C THR A 70 5.72 18.68 1.22
N LYS A 71 5.07 17.68 0.60
CA LYS A 71 3.69 17.28 0.90
C LYS A 71 3.56 16.47 2.19
N PHE A 72 4.66 16.00 2.78
CA PHE A 72 4.65 15.22 4.01
C PHE A 72 4.75 16.14 5.23
N THR A 73 3.68 16.87 5.51
CA THR A 73 3.53 17.68 6.73
C THR A 73 2.29 17.21 7.51
N SER A 74 2.28 17.34 8.84
CA SER A 74 1.12 16.91 9.63
C SER A 74 -0.19 17.56 9.16
N GLU A 75 -0.15 18.84 8.77
CA GLU A 75 -1.31 19.57 8.24
C GLU A 75 -1.80 18.97 6.92
N ASN A 76 -0.90 18.71 5.97
CA ASN A 76 -1.31 18.15 4.68
C ASN A 76 -1.75 16.67 4.82
N LEU A 77 -1.03 15.87 5.60
CA LEU A 77 -1.36 14.46 5.83
C LEU A 77 -2.71 14.29 6.55
N ALA A 78 -3.07 15.26 7.38
CA ALA A 78 -4.34 15.26 8.09
C ALA A 78 -5.57 15.28 7.19
N GLN A 79 -5.49 15.38 5.86
CA GLN A 79 -6.65 15.29 4.94
C GLN A 79 -6.82 13.92 4.25
N TYR A 80 -5.86 13.00 4.40
CA TYR A 80 -5.90 11.69 3.76
C TYR A 80 -6.37 10.57 4.68
N ASP A 81 -7.15 9.65 4.14
CA ASP A 81 -7.62 8.44 4.83
C ASP A 81 -6.61 7.30 4.79
N ALA A 82 -5.69 7.31 3.80
CA ALA A 82 -4.51 6.45 3.76
C ALA A 82 -3.34 7.13 3.04
N LEU A 83 -2.13 6.68 3.37
CA LEU A 83 -0.92 6.93 2.59
C LEU A 83 -0.58 5.68 1.80
N MET A 84 -0.36 5.81 0.49
CA MET A 84 0.04 4.72 -0.38
C MET A 84 1.41 5.00 -1.00
N PHE A 85 2.33 4.05 -0.89
CA PHE A 85 3.68 4.15 -1.42
C PHE A 85 3.88 3.10 -2.51
N VAL A 86 4.15 3.53 -3.73
CA VAL A 86 4.36 2.64 -4.87
C VAL A 86 5.74 2.87 -5.42
N HIS A 87 6.55 1.81 -5.40
CA HIS A 87 7.92 1.83 -5.92
C HIS A 87 8.87 2.87 -5.29
N THR A 88 8.52 3.42 -4.12
CA THR A 88 9.41 4.36 -3.44
C THR A 88 10.72 3.70 -3.04
N SER A 89 11.83 4.41 -3.11
CA SER A 89 13.15 3.85 -2.81
C SER A 89 14.09 4.91 -2.24
N GLY A 90 15.06 4.49 -1.44
CA GLY A 90 15.99 5.41 -0.76
C GLY A 90 15.35 6.16 0.42
N ASP A 91 15.86 7.36 0.71
CA ASP A 91 15.48 8.18 1.85
C ASP A 91 14.46 9.26 1.44
N ILE A 92 13.17 8.92 1.39
CA ILE A 92 12.14 9.77 0.73
C ILE A 92 11.59 10.95 1.55
N PHE A 93 11.97 11.07 2.82
CA PHE A 93 11.51 12.13 3.72
C PHE A 93 12.69 12.88 4.33
N ASP A 94 12.50 14.18 4.52
CA ASP A 94 13.28 14.97 5.47
C ASP A 94 12.77 14.78 6.91
N SER A 95 13.33 15.53 7.87
CA SER A 95 12.93 15.45 9.27
C SER A 95 11.47 15.85 9.52
N THR A 96 10.92 16.78 8.73
CA THR A 96 9.51 17.16 8.82
C THR A 96 8.61 16.03 8.33
N GLY A 97 8.94 15.41 7.20
CA GLY A 97 8.23 14.25 6.66
C GLY A 97 8.26 13.04 7.59
N GLN A 98 9.42 12.75 8.18
CA GLN A 98 9.54 11.67 9.17
C GLN A 98 8.66 11.91 10.40
N ALA A 99 8.66 13.13 10.95
CA ALA A 99 7.82 13.49 12.08
C ALA A 99 6.33 13.40 11.73
N ALA A 100 5.93 13.88 10.54
CA ALA A 100 4.55 13.83 10.07
C ALA A 100 4.07 12.39 9.85
N PHE A 101 4.92 11.52 9.30
CA PHE A 101 4.61 10.10 9.12
C PHE A 101 4.39 9.39 10.46
N VAL A 102 5.30 9.57 11.42
CA VAL A 102 5.17 8.97 12.76
C VAL A 102 3.89 9.45 13.45
N ASP A 103 3.62 10.76 13.39
CA ASP A 103 2.39 11.34 13.96
C ASP A 103 1.13 10.76 13.30
N TYR A 104 1.10 10.67 11.97
CA TYR A 104 -0.01 10.10 11.20
C TYR A 104 -0.30 8.64 11.60
N ILE A 105 0.72 7.78 11.63
CA ILE A 105 0.55 6.37 12.02
C ILE A 105 0.15 6.24 13.49
N SER A 106 0.73 7.05 14.39
CA SER A 106 0.41 7.01 15.83
C SER A 106 -1.05 7.37 16.16
N LYS A 107 -1.72 8.11 15.27
CA LYS A 107 -3.14 8.49 15.35
C LYS A 107 -4.06 7.47 14.68
N GLY A 108 -3.53 6.32 14.25
CA GLY A 108 -4.28 5.27 13.57
C GLY A 108 -4.40 5.49 12.07
N GLY A 109 -3.50 6.27 11.47
CA GLY A 109 -3.43 6.44 10.03
C GLY A 109 -3.21 5.12 9.28
N ASN A 110 -3.72 5.05 8.06
CA ASN A 110 -3.65 3.85 7.23
C ASN A 110 -2.51 3.89 6.24
N PHE A 111 -1.91 2.73 5.99
CA PHE A 111 -0.73 2.59 5.15
C PHE A 111 -0.92 1.51 4.09
N ALA A 112 -0.46 1.78 2.87
CA ALA A 112 -0.33 0.78 1.82
C ALA A 112 1.02 0.94 1.14
N ALA A 113 1.68 -0.17 0.81
CA ALA A 113 2.95 -0.16 0.09
C ALA A 113 3.00 -1.25 -0.98
N VAL A 114 3.66 -0.96 -2.11
CA VAL A 114 3.76 -1.91 -3.24
C VAL A 114 5.18 -1.97 -3.79
N HIS A 115 5.63 -3.20 -4.04
CA HIS A 115 6.91 -3.56 -4.66
C HIS A 115 8.10 -2.87 -3.99
N ALA A 116 8.81 -2.01 -4.73
CA ALA A 116 10.06 -1.44 -4.26
C ALA A 116 9.91 -0.47 -3.09
N ALA A 117 8.68 -0.11 -2.68
CA ALA A 117 8.45 0.56 -1.40
C ALA A 117 9.16 -0.15 -0.23
N ALA A 118 9.32 -1.48 -0.28
CA ALA A 118 10.10 -2.21 0.71
C ALA A 118 11.61 -1.91 0.74
N THR A 119 12.15 -1.24 -0.28
CA THR A 119 13.54 -0.76 -0.36
C THR A 119 13.73 0.64 0.21
N THR A 120 12.65 1.32 0.59
CA THR A 120 12.72 2.63 1.25
C THR A 120 13.39 2.47 2.62
N TYR A 121 14.36 3.34 2.92
CA TYR A 121 15.21 3.26 4.12
C TYR A 121 16.04 1.98 4.28
N LEU A 122 16.29 1.24 3.18
CA LEU A 122 17.09 0.02 3.20
C LEU A 122 18.52 0.24 3.75
N LEU A 123 19.20 1.29 3.28
CA LEU A 123 20.59 1.58 3.64
C LEU A 123 20.74 2.35 4.96
N LYS A 124 19.66 3.00 5.41
CA LYS A 124 19.58 3.72 6.68
C LYS A 124 18.30 3.32 7.39
N PRO A 125 18.27 2.13 8.03
CA PRO A 125 17.06 1.59 8.62
C PRO A 125 16.42 2.58 9.59
N TRP A 126 15.12 2.80 9.41
CA TRP A 126 14.32 3.67 10.24
C TRP A 126 13.08 2.90 10.71
N MET A 127 13.08 2.54 12.00
CA MET A 127 12.11 1.58 12.56
C MET A 127 10.64 1.92 12.32
N PRO A 128 10.17 3.19 12.45
CA PRO A 128 8.77 3.50 12.16
C PRO A 128 8.32 3.06 10.76
N TRP A 129 9.19 3.16 9.75
CA TRP A 129 8.90 2.66 8.42
C TRP A 129 8.88 1.13 8.39
N THR A 130 9.95 0.48 8.90
CA THR A 130 10.08 -0.99 8.89
C THR A 130 8.94 -1.67 9.62
N GLU A 131 8.53 -1.16 10.79
CA GLU A 131 7.44 -1.74 11.58
C GLU A 131 6.10 -1.56 10.85
N THR A 132 5.83 -0.34 10.33
CA THR A 132 4.60 -0.05 9.58
C THR A 132 4.48 -0.92 8.33
N LEU A 133 5.59 -1.10 7.60
CA LEU A 133 5.68 -1.96 6.43
C LEU A 133 5.55 -3.44 6.79
N GLY A 134 6.21 -3.88 7.86
CA GLY A 134 6.22 -5.26 8.37
C GLY A 134 7.57 -5.95 8.23
N ALA A 135 8.22 -5.79 7.06
CA ALA A 135 9.58 -6.24 6.84
C ALA A 135 10.20 -5.46 5.68
N THR A 136 11.48 -5.11 5.81
CA THR A 136 12.24 -4.42 4.76
C THR A 136 12.78 -5.44 3.76
N PHE A 137 12.87 -5.05 2.50
CA PHE A 137 13.55 -5.81 1.45
C PHE A 137 14.97 -6.20 1.87
N LEU A 138 15.42 -7.39 1.48
CA LEU A 138 16.81 -7.84 1.66
C LEU A 138 17.50 -8.03 0.30
N ASN A 139 16.95 -8.89 -0.55
CA ASN A 139 17.47 -9.20 -1.87
C ASN A 139 16.39 -9.89 -2.73
N HIS A 140 16.74 -10.24 -3.97
CA HIS A 140 15.95 -11.15 -4.81
C HIS A 140 16.89 -11.88 -5.79
N PRO A 141 16.51 -13.07 -6.31
CA PRO A 141 17.17 -13.69 -7.45
C PRO A 141 16.87 -12.91 -8.74
N LYS A 142 17.49 -13.30 -9.85
CA LYS A 142 17.10 -12.74 -11.16
C LYS A 142 15.59 -12.91 -11.37
N ARG A 143 14.96 -11.85 -11.90
CA ARG A 143 13.56 -11.86 -12.29
C ARG A 143 13.26 -13.10 -13.12
N GLN A 144 12.19 -13.80 -12.76
CA GLN A 144 11.81 -15.06 -13.37
C GLN A 144 10.32 -15.31 -13.13
N THR A 145 9.76 -16.26 -13.88
CA THR A 145 8.42 -16.76 -13.57
C THR A 145 8.43 -17.50 -12.24
N ALA A 146 7.53 -17.12 -11.35
CA ALA A 146 7.29 -17.78 -10.07
C ALA A 146 5.79 -17.98 -9.84
N THR A 147 5.43 -18.88 -8.93
CA THR A 147 4.03 -19.12 -8.55
C THR A 147 3.80 -18.66 -7.13
N PHE A 148 2.85 -17.74 -6.97
CA PHE A 148 2.41 -17.19 -5.70
C PHE A 148 1.20 -17.96 -5.18
N VAL A 149 1.22 -18.35 -3.92
CA VAL A 149 0.20 -19.19 -3.28
C VAL A 149 -0.63 -18.34 -2.33
N LYS A 150 -1.95 -18.43 -2.44
CA LYS A 150 -2.90 -17.72 -1.58
C LYS A 150 -2.89 -18.31 -0.18
N GLU A 151 -2.55 -17.50 0.82
CA GLU A 151 -2.49 -17.89 2.23
C GLU A 151 -3.76 -17.52 3.01
N MET A 152 -4.51 -16.52 2.53
CA MET A 152 -5.73 -16.06 3.19
C MET A 152 -6.91 -16.09 2.23
N THR A 153 -7.92 -16.91 2.52
CA THR A 153 -9.19 -16.94 1.79
C THR A 153 -10.20 -15.97 2.40
N GLY A 154 -11.14 -15.46 1.59
CA GLY A 154 -12.17 -14.53 2.06
C GLY A 154 -11.73 -13.07 2.20
N HIS A 155 -10.44 -12.76 2.02
CA HIS A 155 -9.91 -11.40 2.13
C HIS A 155 -10.12 -10.61 0.81
N PRO A 156 -10.51 -9.32 0.85
CA PRO A 156 -10.74 -8.52 -0.37
C PRO A 156 -9.56 -8.49 -1.33
N ALA A 157 -8.33 -8.48 -0.80
CA ALA A 157 -7.10 -8.54 -1.60
C ALA A 157 -6.86 -9.89 -2.31
N THR A 158 -7.41 -11.00 -1.83
CA THR A 158 -7.11 -12.35 -2.36
C THR A 158 -8.30 -12.99 -3.08
N ASN A 159 -9.53 -12.61 -2.73
CA ASN A 159 -10.76 -13.07 -3.40
C ASN A 159 -10.75 -12.94 -4.95
N PRO A 160 -10.22 -11.88 -5.57
CA PRO A 160 -10.24 -11.76 -7.03
C PRO A 160 -9.18 -12.62 -7.73
N THR A 161 -8.27 -13.25 -6.98
CA THR A 161 -7.12 -13.97 -7.52
C THR A 161 -7.35 -15.49 -7.53
N PRO A 162 -6.69 -16.26 -8.40
CA PRO A 162 -6.64 -17.72 -8.27
C PRO A 162 -5.88 -18.12 -7.00
N ASP A 163 -6.05 -19.36 -6.54
CA ASP A 163 -5.32 -19.87 -5.37
C ASP A 163 -3.81 -20.01 -5.63
N ARG A 164 -3.44 -20.16 -6.91
CA ARG A 164 -2.07 -20.18 -7.40
C ARG A 164 -1.98 -19.22 -8.58
N TRP A 165 -1.12 -18.22 -8.45
CA TRP A 165 -1.00 -17.12 -9.41
C TRP A 165 0.43 -17.03 -9.93
N THR A 166 0.61 -17.24 -11.24
CA THR A 166 1.92 -17.39 -11.86
C THR A 166 2.18 -16.27 -12.85
N PHE A 167 3.27 -15.52 -12.67
CA PHE A 167 3.75 -14.53 -13.65
C PHE A 167 5.23 -14.18 -13.43
N ASP A 168 5.83 -13.47 -14.40
CA ASP A 168 7.23 -13.02 -14.35
C ASP A 168 7.41 -11.86 -13.36
N GLU A 169 8.22 -12.07 -12.32
CA GLU A 169 8.37 -11.11 -11.22
C GLU A 169 9.68 -11.31 -10.44
N GLU A 170 10.06 -10.33 -9.64
CA GLU A 170 11.16 -10.42 -8.69
C GLU A 170 10.66 -11.01 -7.36
N VAL A 171 11.13 -12.19 -7.02
CA VAL A 171 10.78 -12.84 -5.75
C VAL A 171 11.60 -12.22 -4.62
N TYR A 172 11.04 -11.23 -3.95
CA TYR A 172 11.71 -10.50 -2.88
C TYR A 172 11.85 -11.34 -1.62
N SER A 173 13.06 -11.37 -1.08
CA SER A 173 13.33 -11.80 0.27
C SER A 173 13.39 -10.62 1.24
N PHE A 174 13.17 -10.88 2.52
CA PHE A 174 13.02 -9.85 3.55
C PHE A 174 14.00 -10.03 4.72
N THR A 175 14.33 -8.90 5.37
CA THR A 175 15.27 -8.85 6.49
C THR A 175 14.76 -9.54 7.75
N SER A 176 13.45 -9.75 7.85
CA SER A 176 12.78 -10.37 9.00
C SER A 176 11.45 -10.98 8.61
N ASP A 177 10.95 -11.90 9.43
CA ASP A 177 9.61 -12.44 9.31
C ASP A 177 8.54 -11.39 9.74
N PRO A 178 7.69 -10.89 8.83
CA PRO A 178 6.67 -9.88 9.16
C PRO A 178 5.64 -10.40 10.18
N ARG A 179 5.47 -11.72 10.31
CA ARG A 179 4.56 -12.32 11.31
C ARG A 179 5.00 -12.05 12.75
N LYS A 180 6.28 -11.76 12.99
CA LYS A 180 6.78 -11.35 14.32
C LYS A 180 6.16 -10.04 14.79
N LEU A 181 5.66 -9.21 13.88
CA LEU A 181 4.91 -7.99 14.15
C LEU A 181 3.38 -8.21 14.14
N GLY A 182 2.94 -9.46 14.03
CA GLY A 182 1.51 -9.80 13.94
C GLY A 182 0.93 -9.73 12.53
N ALA A 183 1.77 -9.57 11.50
CA ALA A 183 1.30 -9.58 10.11
C ALA A 183 0.65 -10.92 9.75
N LYS A 184 -0.41 -10.86 8.94
CA LYS A 184 -1.09 -12.02 8.37
C LYS A 184 -0.78 -12.07 6.88
N LEU A 185 -0.29 -13.22 6.40
CA LEU A 185 0.07 -13.37 4.99
C LEU A 185 -1.17 -13.43 4.11
N LEU A 186 -1.11 -12.73 2.98
CA LEU A 186 -2.07 -12.84 1.87
C LEU A 186 -1.56 -13.81 0.82
N PHE A 187 -0.27 -13.70 0.50
CA PHE A 187 0.42 -14.57 -0.45
C PHE A 187 1.80 -14.96 0.07
N SER A 188 2.19 -16.18 -0.29
CA SER A 188 3.57 -16.67 -0.25
C SER A 188 4.04 -17.02 -1.68
N VAL A 189 5.30 -17.41 -1.83
CA VAL A 189 5.82 -18.00 -3.08
C VAL A 189 6.05 -19.50 -2.91
N ASP A 190 5.69 -20.28 -3.93
CA ASP A 190 6.02 -21.70 -4.00
C ASP A 190 7.53 -21.87 -4.24
N PRO A 191 8.29 -22.43 -3.27
CA PRO A 191 9.75 -22.54 -3.38
C PRO A 191 10.21 -23.49 -4.48
N THR A 192 9.32 -24.33 -5.03
CA THR A 192 9.63 -25.22 -6.16
C THR A 192 9.48 -24.53 -7.53
N SER A 193 8.88 -23.34 -7.55
CA SER A 193 8.53 -22.63 -8.79
C SER A 193 9.57 -21.63 -9.27
N TYR A 194 10.60 -21.33 -8.46
CA TYR A 194 11.64 -20.37 -8.79
C TYR A 194 13.01 -20.83 -8.25
N LYS A 195 14.09 -20.28 -8.81
CA LYS A 195 15.46 -20.52 -8.35
C LYS A 195 15.91 -19.37 -7.45
N GLU A 196 15.95 -19.65 -6.16
CA GLU A 196 16.52 -18.75 -5.16
C GLU A 196 18.05 -18.66 -5.30
N ASN A 197 18.63 -17.50 -4.99
CA ASN A 197 20.09 -17.28 -5.06
C ASN A 197 20.77 -17.17 -3.69
N SER A 198 20.00 -17.25 -2.59
CA SER A 198 20.52 -17.16 -1.22
C SER A 198 19.68 -17.94 -0.20
N ASP A 199 20.29 -18.38 0.89
CA ASP A 199 19.55 -18.93 2.03
C ASP A 199 18.89 -17.78 2.81
N VAL A 200 17.56 -17.66 2.72
CA VAL A 200 16.78 -16.60 3.37
C VAL A 200 15.93 -17.13 4.50
N GLU A 201 16.60 -17.56 5.58
CA GLU A 201 15.92 -18.11 6.76
C GLU A 201 15.20 -17.05 7.60
N ALA A 202 15.69 -15.80 7.59
CA ALA A 202 15.23 -14.75 8.52
C ALA A 202 13.76 -14.33 8.34
N GLN A 203 13.19 -14.53 7.14
CA GLN A 203 11.81 -14.17 6.77
C GLN A 203 10.75 -15.23 7.15
N GLY A 204 11.19 -16.42 7.59
CA GLY A 204 10.33 -17.53 7.97
C GLY A 204 9.68 -18.28 6.81
N THR A 205 8.86 -19.29 7.15
CA THR A 205 8.19 -20.20 6.19
C THR A 205 6.68 -20.24 6.45
N PRO A 206 5.80 -20.15 5.43
CA PRO A 206 6.15 -19.99 4.00
C PRO A 206 6.77 -18.61 3.70
N HIS A 207 7.49 -18.51 2.57
CA HIS A 207 8.20 -17.30 2.13
C HIS A 207 7.16 -16.20 1.83
N PRO A 208 7.10 -15.11 2.62
CA PRO A 208 6.05 -14.09 2.52
C PRO A 208 6.22 -13.21 1.27
N ILE A 209 5.11 -12.88 0.60
CA ILE A 209 5.09 -12.05 -0.63
C ILE A 209 4.16 -10.85 -0.47
N ALA A 210 3.02 -11.06 0.17
CA ALA A 210 2.08 -9.99 0.49
C ALA A 210 1.47 -10.25 1.86
N TRP A 211 1.18 -9.20 2.62
CA TRP A 211 0.62 -9.33 3.96
C TRP A 211 -0.17 -8.09 4.36
N VAL A 212 -0.89 -8.25 5.45
CA VAL A 212 -1.64 -7.18 6.12
C VAL A 212 -1.30 -7.15 7.60
N GLN A 213 -1.39 -5.97 8.20
CA GLN A 213 -1.24 -5.76 9.63
C GLN A 213 -2.41 -4.93 10.14
N GLU A 214 -3.04 -5.41 11.21
CA GLU A 214 -3.83 -4.54 12.07
C GLU A 214 -2.88 -3.93 13.11
N TYR A 215 -3.14 -2.68 13.51
CA TYR A 215 -2.22 -1.86 14.31
C TYR A 215 -0.98 -1.34 13.59
N ALA A 216 -0.94 -1.36 12.23
CA ALA A 216 0.15 -0.84 11.38
C ALA A 216 1.46 -0.67 12.18
N ALA A 217 2.01 -1.83 12.58
CA ALA A 217 2.80 -2.01 13.80
C ALA A 217 3.83 -0.91 13.96
N GLY A 218 3.89 -0.26 15.13
CA GLY A 218 4.80 0.87 15.37
C GLY A 218 4.17 2.06 16.11
N ALA A 219 2.89 2.00 16.48
CA ALA A 219 2.42 2.73 17.66
C ALA A 219 3.21 2.19 18.85
N SER A 220 4.40 2.76 19.10
CA SER A 220 5.25 2.41 20.23
C SER A 220 4.36 2.31 21.48
N PRO A 221 4.45 1.23 22.27
CA PRO A 221 3.87 1.22 23.60
C PRO A 221 4.39 2.48 24.30
N LYS A 222 3.50 3.42 24.66
CA LYS A 222 3.92 4.50 25.55
C LYS A 222 4.37 3.84 26.85
N THR A 223 5.64 3.98 27.21
CA THR A 223 6.09 3.62 28.55
C THR A 223 5.35 4.50 29.57
N GLY A 224 4.45 3.91 30.37
CA GLY A 224 3.79 4.56 31.50
C GLY A 224 2.37 5.13 31.31
N GLY A 225 1.55 4.66 30.35
CA GLY A 225 0.16 5.12 30.17
C GLY A 225 -0.74 4.14 29.40
N PRO A 226 -2.07 4.33 29.37
CA PRO A 226 -3.02 3.24 29.15
C PRO A 226 -3.10 2.83 27.67
N GLY A 227 -2.64 1.61 27.36
CA GLY A 227 -3.05 0.84 26.18
C GLY A 227 -2.40 1.21 24.84
N PRO A 228 -2.52 0.33 23.84
CA PRO A 228 -2.04 0.56 22.48
C PRO A 228 -2.79 1.75 21.87
N GLY A 229 -2.16 2.49 20.96
CA GLY A 229 -2.78 3.66 20.31
C GLY A 229 -4.06 3.34 19.52
N ILE A 230 -4.56 4.32 18.78
CA ILE A 230 -5.70 4.12 17.87
C ILE A 230 -5.24 3.21 16.71
N ALA A 231 -5.96 2.11 16.46
CA ALA A 231 -5.54 1.09 15.49
C ALA A 231 -5.71 1.55 14.04
N GLY A 232 -4.61 1.70 13.29
CA GLY A 232 -4.60 1.78 11.83
C GLY A 232 -4.38 0.43 11.16
N ARG A 233 -4.51 0.36 9.84
CA ARG A 233 -4.18 -0.83 9.03
C ARG A 233 -3.01 -0.58 8.09
N SER A 234 -2.24 -1.63 7.84
CA SER A 234 -1.16 -1.63 6.85
C SER A 234 -1.35 -2.79 5.86
N PHE A 235 -1.18 -2.51 4.57
CA PHE A 235 -1.17 -3.50 3.50
C PHE A 235 0.14 -3.41 2.72
N TYR A 236 0.74 -4.56 2.41
CA TYR A 236 1.90 -4.64 1.53
C TYR A 236 1.79 -5.78 0.52
N SER A 237 2.27 -5.54 -0.70
CA SER A 237 2.49 -6.56 -1.73
C SER A 237 3.83 -6.34 -2.42
N SER A 238 4.69 -7.36 -2.49
CA SER A 238 6.00 -7.26 -3.16
C SER A 238 5.93 -7.33 -4.68
N LEU A 239 4.78 -7.66 -5.24
CA LEU A 239 4.54 -7.82 -6.67
C LEU A 239 4.42 -6.44 -7.35
N GLY A 240 4.77 -6.33 -8.64
CA GLY A 240 4.50 -5.12 -9.42
C GLY A 240 5.68 -4.51 -10.16
N HIS A 241 6.75 -5.24 -10.46
CA HIS A 241 7.90 -4.72 -11.19
C HIS A 241 7.51 -4.21 -12.58
N ASN A 242 6.79 -5.03 -13.33
CA ASN A 242 6.55 -4.84 -14.77
C ASN A 242 5.33 -3.95 -15.06
N ASN A 243 5.37 -3.20 -16.17
CA ASN A 243 4.21 -2.48 -16.71
C ASN A 243 3.02 -3.42 -16.98
N SER A 244 3.29 -4.62 -17.49
CA SER A 244 2.26 -5.64 -17.74
C SER A 244 1.56 -6.07 -16.46
N THR A 245 2.25 -6.13 -15.32
CA THR A 245 1.66 -6.47 -14.02
C THR A 245 0.61 -5.41 -13.62
N TRP A 246 0.92 -4.12 -13.75
CA TRP A 246 -0.05 -3.04 -13.46
C TRP A 246 -1.21 -2.97 -14.47
N MET A 247 -1.03 -3.47 -15.69
CA MET A 247 -2.11 -3.59 -16.67
C MET A 247 -2.95 -4.86 -16.49
N ASP A 248 -2.54 -5.79 -15.61
CA ASP A 248 -3.28 -7.01 -15.34
C ASP A 248 -4.49 -6.73 -14.43
N PRO A 249 -5.72 -7.05 -14.87
CA PRO A 249 -6.93 -6.81 -14.07
C PRO A 249 -6.94 -7.55 -12.73
N THR A 250 -6.34 -8.73 -12.65
CA THR A 250 -6.29 -9.54 -11.43
C THR A 250 -5.38 -8.89 -10.41
N PHE A 251 -4.21 -8.40 -10.85
CA PHE A 251 -3.29 -7.63 -10.01
C PHE A 251 -3.91 -6.34 -9.51
N MET A 252 -4.56 -5.56 -10.38
CA MET A 252 -5.22 -4.35 -9.93
C MET A 252 -6.33 -4.62 -8.92
N LYS A 253 -7.12 -5.69 -9.09
CA LYS A 253 -8.12 -6.09 -8.10
C LYS A 253 -7.49 -6.51 -6.76
N HIS A 254 -6.31 -7.14 -6.78
CA HIS A 254 -5.55 -7.46 -5.56
C HIS A 254 -5.12 -6.17 -4.83
N ILE A 255 -4.51 -5.21 -5.53
CA ILE A 255 -4.05 -3.95 -4.95
C ILE A 255 -5.22 -3.12 -4.41
N MET A 256 -6.29 -2.95 -5.20
CA MET A 256 -7.47 -2.21 -4.76
C MET A 256 -8.19 -2.91 -3.61
N GLY A 257 -8.27 -4.25 -3.61
CA GLY A 257 -8.82 -5.02 -2.51
C GLY A 257 -8.01 -4.87 -1.21
N GLY A 258 -6.68 -4.84 -1.31
CA GLY A 258 -5.79 -4.53 -0.18
C GLY A 258 -6.07 -3.15 0.39
N LEU A 259 -6.10 -2.13 -0.47
CA LEU A 259 -6.37 -0.75 -0.06
C LEU A 259 -7.77 -0.56 0.54
N VAL A 260 -8.80 -1.20 -0.01
CA VAL A 260 -10.16 -1.19 0.55
C VAL A 260 -10.18 -1.79 1.94
N TRP A 261 -9.50 -2.92 2.16
CA TRP A 261 -9.40 -3.50 3.49
C TRP A 261 -8.68 -2.56 4.48
N THR A 262 -7.61 -1.90 4.02
CA THR A 262 -6.90 -0.91 4.83
C THR A 262 -7.81 0.26 5.21
N LEU A 263 -8.56 0.79 4.24
CA LEU A 263 -9.54 1.87 4.44
C LEU A 263 -10.80 1.45 5.20
N ALA A 264 -11.00 0.15 5.45
CA ALA A 264 -12.08 -0.33 6.31
C ALA A 264 -11.67 -0.35 7.79
N SER A 265 -10.55 0.28 8.18
CA SER A 265 -10.20 0.48 9.58
C SER A 265 -11.22 1.39 10.27
N ASN A 266 -11.35 1.27 11.60
CA ASN A 266 -12.24 2.15 12.37
C ASN A 266 -11.70 3.59 12.52
N THR A 267 -10.64 3.94 11.78
CA THR A 267 -9.91 5.21 11.87
C THR A 267 -10.02 6.05 10.61
N THR A 268 -10.62 5.53 9.54
CA THR A 268 -10.94 6.34 8.37
C THR A 268 -12.03 7.34 8.67
N ARG A 269 -11.94 8.53 8.05
CA ARG A 269 -12.95 9.59 8.21
C ARG A 269 -14.10 9.46 7.23
N VAL A 270 -13.96 8.57 6.26
CA VAL A 270 -15.08 8.05 5.48
C VAL A 270 -16.13 7.59 6.48
N SER A 271 -17.25 8.32 6.54
CA SER A 271 -18.16 8.40 7.71
C SER A 271 -18.38 7.07 8.42
N GLU A 272 -18.44 7.10 9.77
CA GLU A 272 -19.01 6.04 10.61
C GLU A 272 -20.15 5.32 9.87
N GLY A 273 -19.92 4.10 9.36
CA GLY A 273 -20.94 3.37 8.59
C GLY A 273 -20.49 2.56 7.38
N LEU A 274 -19.21 2.57 6.98
CA LEU A 274 -18.74 1.64 5.94
C LEU A 274 -18.76 0.16 6.40
N TYR A 275 -18.66 -0.09 7.71
CA TYR A 275 -18.63 -1.44 8.27
C TYR A 275 -19.40 -1.51 9.61
N GLY A 276 -20.71 -1.81 9.50
CA GLY A 276 -21.43 -2.55 10.55
C GLY A 276 -21.38 -4.04 10.24
N SER A 277 -21.72 -4.89 11.21
CA SER A 277 -21.71 -6.36 11.06
C SER A 277 -22.53 -6.90 9.88
N ASP A 278 -23.37 -6.09 9.23
CA ASP A 278 -24.32 -6.54 8.21
C ASP A 278 -24.54 -5.50 7.07
N GLN A 279 -23.49 -5.19 6.30
CA GLN A 279 -23.48 -4.39 5.03
C GLN A 279 -23.22 -2.87 5.16
N PRO A 280 -22.62 -2.23 4.12
CA PRO A 280 -22.53 -0.77 4.00
C PRO A 280 -23.93 -0.13 3.86
N THR A 281 -24.24 0.86 4.69
CA THR A 281 -25.50 1.61 4.56
C THR A 281 -25.37 2.67 3.46
N VAL A 282 -26.08 2.48 2.34
CA VAL A 282 -26.28 3.50 1.30
C VAL A 282 -27.62 4.21 1.56
N ARG A 283 -27.67 5.54 1.45
CA ARG A 283 -28.94 6.29 1.38
C ARG A 283 -29.74 5.83 0.17
N ALA A 284 -30.93 5.27 0.40
CA ALA A 284 -31.91 4.96 -0.64
C ALA A 284 -32.33 6.25 -1.38
N GLY A 285 -32.15 6.28 -2.71
CA GLY A 285 -32.73 7.34 -3.55
C GLY A 285 -31.96 7.70 -4.83
N ALA A 286 -30.68 7.35 -4.94
CA ALA A 286 -29.94 7.46 -6.20
C ALA A 286 -29.87 6.08 -6.88
N ALA A 287 -30.15 6.03 -8.18
CA ALA A 287 -30.08 4.83 -8.99
C ALA A 287 -28.62 4.34 -9.12
N TRP A 288 -28.12 3.66 -8.10
CA TRP A 288 -26.95 2.79 -8.13
C TRP A 288 -27.10 1.76 -7.01
N THR A 289 -27.08 0.47 -7.36
CA THR A 289 -27.09 -0.68 -6.46
C THR A 289 -26.27 -1.81 -7.10
N PRO A 290 -25.51 -2.66 -6.38
CA PRO A 290 -24.86 -2.53 -5.06
C PRO A 290 -23.31 -2.80 -5.12
N VAL A 291 -22.46 -2.16 -4.29
CA VAL A 291 -21.95 -2.56 -2.95
C VAL A 291 -20.88 -3.68 -2.95
N LEU A 292 -19.63 -3.30 -2.64
CA LEU A 292 -18.53 -4.18 -2.22
C LEU A 292 -18.98 -4.97 -0.98
N GLY A 293 -19.11 -6.29 -1.12
CA GLY A 293 -19.64 -7.19 -0.09
C GLY A 293 -20.52 -8.33 -0.63
N SER A 294 -20.95 -8.27 -1.89
CA SER A 294 -21.46 -9.47 -2.59
C SER A 294 -20.29 -10.25 -3.20
N ASN A 295 -20.44 -11.57 -3.38
CA ASN A 295 -19.51 -12.42 -4.16
C ASN A 295 -19.42 -12.02 -5.66
N ALA A 296 -19.76 -10.77 -6.01
CA ALA A 296 -19.72 -10.24 -7.34
C ALA A 296 -18.29 -9.84 -7.71
N THR A 297 -17.87 -10.34 -8.87
CA THR A 297 -16.62 -9.99 -9.53
C THR A 297 -16.59 -8.49 -9.79
N ALA A 298 -15.53 -7.80 -9.37
CA ALA A 298 -15.34 -6.38 -9.71
C ALA A 298 -15.46 -6.17 -11.24
N PRO A 299 -16.11 -5.08 -11.70
CA PRO A 299 -16.32 -4.80 -13.11
C PRO A 299 -14.99 -4.82 -13.88
N SER A 300 -15.06 -5.17 -15.16
CA SER A 300 -13.87 -5.20 -16.02
C SER A 300 -13.22 -3.81 -16.05
N PRO A 301 -11.89 -3.71 -15.89
CA PRO A 301 -11.20 -2.45 -16.07
C PRO A 301 -11.44 -1.81 -17.44
N PRO A 302 -11.12 -0.51 -17.57
CA PRO A 302 -11.04 0.09 -18.88
C PRO A 302 -10.12 -0.73 -19.81
N PRO A 303 -10.46 -0.85 -21.10
CA PRO A 303 -9.63 -1.55 -22.06
C PRO A 303 -8.21 -0.97 -22.06
N ARG A 304 -7.21 -1.85 -22.27
CA ARG A 304 -5.82 -1.45 -22.47
C ARG A 304 -5.79 -0.25 -23.45
N PRO A 305 -5.13 0.87 -23.13
CA PRO A 305 -4.96 1.96 -24.07
C PRO A 305 -4.44 1.39 -25.40
N ALA A 306 -5.10 1.73 -26.51
CA ALA A 306 -4.63 1.32 -27.83
C ALA A 306 -3.17 1.77 -27.98
N PRO A 307 -2.26 0.91 -28.46
CA PRO A 307 -0.88 1.31 -28.67
C PRO A 307 -0.88 2.49 -29.63
N THR A 308 -0.50 3.67 -29.14
CA THR A 308 -0.20 4.76 -30.04
C THR A 308 1.15 4.43 -30.68
N ASN A 309 1.38 4.80 -31.93
CA ASN A 309 2.65 4.56 -32.64
C ASN A 309 3.88 5.25 -31.98
N THR A 310 3.69 5.88 -30.82
CA THR A 310 4.71 6.47 -29.96
C THR A 310 4.96 5.69 -28.66
N ASP A 311 4.18 4.66 -28.34
CA ASP A 311 4.31 3.83 -27.12
C ASP A 311 5.17 2.57 -27.33
N ALA A 312 6.19 2.66 -28.18
CA ALA A 312 7.32 1.74 -28.07
C ALA A 312 8.08 2.10 -26.78
N TYR A 313 7.51 1.76 -25.62
CA TYR A 313 8.30 1.65 -24.40
C TYR A 313 9.36 0.61 -24.72
N PRO A 314 10.66 0.95 -24.70
CA PRO A 314 11.68 -0.04 -24.89
C PRO A 314 11.50 -1.07 -23.78
N GLU A 315 11.11 -2.28 -24.15
CA GLU A 315 11.27 -3.44 -23.29
C GLU A 315 12.77 -3.53 -23.06
N ALA A 316 13.23 -3.11 -21.88
CA ALA A 316 14.65 -3.02 -21.60
C ALA A 316 15.23 -4.43 -21.66
N THR A 317 15.94 -4.69 -22.75
CA THR A 317 16.95 -5.73 -22.86
C THR A 317 17.89 -5.62 -21.66
N SER A 318 18.15 -6.76 -21.03
CA SER A 318 19.17 -6.98 -20.01
C SER A 318 20.33 -5.98 -20.07
N GLY A 319 20.42 -5.09 -19.07
CA GLY A 319 21.62 -4.31 -18.82
C GLY A 319 22.74 -5.22 -18.32
N ALA A 320 23.54 -5.75 -19.24
CA ALA A 320 24.85 -6.29 -18.94
C ALA A 320 25.89 -5.17 -19.07
N ASN A 321 26.74 -5.05 -18.03
CA ASN A 321 27.97 -4.26 -17.91
C ASN A 321 27.87 -2.72 -17.92
N THR A 322 27.99 -2.14 -16.72
CA THR A 322 29.21 -1.39 -16.35
C THR A 322 29.51 -1.60 -14.87
N SER A 323 30.77 -1.90 -14.58
CA SER A 323 31.34 -2.12 -13.25
C SER A 323 31.19 -0.93 -12.29
N SER A 324 30.62 -1.16 -11.11
CA SER A 324 31.08 -0.51 -9.87
C SER A 324 30.89 -1.47 -8.70
N THR A 325 31.98 -1.64 -7.96
CA THR A 325 32.15 -2.52 -6.80
C THR A 325 31.28 -2.12 -5.62
N SER A 326 30.52 -3.08 -5.06
CA SER A 326 30.10 -3.19 -3.65
C SER A 326 29.24 -4.46 -3.54
N GLY A 327 29.42 -5.43 -2.64
CA GLY A 327 30.42 -5.70 -1.62
C GLY A 327 29.99 -7.08 -1.08
N ALA A 328 30.78 -8.11 -1.33
CA ALA A 328 30.53 -9.44 -0.78
C ALA A 328 30.73 -9.37 0.74
N LEU A 329 29.68 -9.60 1.52
CA LEU A 329 29.82 -9.82 2.96
C LEU A 329 30.32 -11.25 3.18
N VAL A 330 31.59 -11.31 3.56
CA VAL A 330 32.28 -12.52 4.03
C VAL A 330 31.67 -12.94 5.35
N SER A 331 31.36 -14.23 5.46
CA SER A 331 30.98 -14.93 6.68
C SER A 331 31.96 -14.67 7.83
N VAL A 332 31.48 -14.31 9.02
CA VAL A 332 32.29 -14.36 10.23
C VAL A 332 31.72 -15.42 11.15
N ALA A 333 32.51 -16.47 11.36
CA ALA A 333 32.27 -17.56 12.27
C ALA A 333 32.31 -17.08 13.74
N SER A 334 31.54 -17.79 14.56
CA SER A 334 31.53 -17.80 16.01
C SER A 334 32.93 -17.89 16.65
N ASN A 335 33.18 -17.14 17.74
CA ASN A 335 33.71 -17.62 19.03
C ASN A 335 34.02 -16.46 20.01
N ALA A 336 33.16 -16.30 21.02
CA ALA A 336 33.43 -16.38 22.47
C ALA A 336 34.58 -15.57 23.17
N TRP A 337 34.17 -14.84 24.23
CA TRP A 337 34.87 -14.31 25.45
C TRP A 337 35.93 -13.19 25.35
N ALA A 338 35.63 -12.03 25.97
CA ALA A 338 36.38 -11.50 27.13
C ALA A 338 35.74 -10.22 27.73
N VAL A 339 35.80 -10.14 29.05
CA VAL A 339 35.29 -9.12 29.96
C VAL A 339 36.15 -7.84 29.95
N ALA A 340 35.53 -6.67 30.03
CA ALA A 340 36.11 -5.50 30.72
C ALA A 340 35.03 -4.52 31.18
N VAL A 341 34.83 -4.47 32.49
CA VAL A 341 34.06 -3.46 33.23
C VAL A 341 34.95 -2.24 33.45
N VAL A 342 34.48 -1.03 33.12
CA VAL A 342 34.90 0.19 33.81
C VAL A 342 33.69 1.11 33.97
N ALA A 343 33.31 1.32 35.22
CA ALA A 343 32.29 2.26 35.67
C ALA A 343 32.81 3.69 35.61
N LEU A 344 31.94 4.65 35.25
CA LEU A 344 32.18 6.07 35.50
C LEU A 344 31.02 6.62 36.34
N THR A 345 31.24 6.72 37.65
CA THR A 345 30.45 7.53 38.58
C THR A 345 31.04 8.93 38.67
N ALA A 346 30.22 9.93 38.39
CA ALA A 346 30.51 11.34 38.64
C ALA A 346 30.14 11.71 40.07
N ILE A 347 31.04 12.37 40.82
CA ILE A 347 30.68 13.23 41.96
C ILE A 347 31.65 14.44 42.00
N LEU A 348 31.05 15.64 42.03
CA LEU A 348 31.65 16.96 42.25
C LEU A 348 32.12 17.14 43.71
N GLY A 349 33.17 17.94 43.93
CA GLY A 349 33.39 18.53 45.26
C GLY A 349 34.79 19.10 45.53
N ALA A 350 34.85 20.42 45.67
CA ALA A 350 35.97 21.25 46.08
C ALA A 350 36.77 20.77 47.31
N SER A 351 38.07 21.07 47.36
CA SER A 351 38.64 22.13 48.22
C SER A 351 40.16 21.97 48.41
N PHE A 352 40.85 23.13 48.30
CA PHE A 352 42.23 23.49 48.65
C PHE A 352 43.41 22.91 47.86
#